data_AF-I0CF00-F1
#
_entry.id   AF-I0CF00-F1
#
_cell.length_a   1.000
_cell.length_b   1.000
_cell.length_c   1.000
_cell.angle_alpha   90.00
_cell.angle_beta   90.00
_cell.angle_gamma   90.00
#
_symmetry.space_group_name_H-M   'P 1'
#
loop_
_entity.id
_entity.type
_entity.pdbx_description
1 polymer ?
#
loop_
_entity_poly.entity_id
_entity_poly.type
_entity_poly.pdbx_seq_one_letter_code
_entity_poly.pdbx_strand_id
1 'polypeptide(L)'
;IEPVPGEDNQYICYVAYPLDLFEEGSVTNVLTSIVGNVFGFKALRALRLEDIRFPVAYIKTFQGPPHGIQVERDKLNKYGRPLLGCTIKPKLGLSAKNYGRAVYECLRGGLDFTKDDENINSAPFQRWRDRFLFVAEAISKAQAETGEIKGHYLNVTAPTCEQMLQRA
;
A
#
# COMPACT_ATOMS: atom_id res chain seq x y z
N ILE A 1 -10.97 32.23 4.11
CA ILE A 1 -10.82 32.02 2.66
C ILE A 1 -9.74 32.99 2.22
N GLU A 2 -8.73 32.51 1.50
CA GLU A 2 -7.61 33.33 1.02
C GLU A 2 -7.37 33.05 -0.47
N PRO A 3 -7.00 34.06 -1.27
CA PRO A 3 -6.66 33.84 -2.67
C PRO A 3 -5.36 33.05 -2.79
N VAL A 4 -5.24 32.20 -3.81
CA VAL A 4 -3.99 31.51 -4.13
C VAL A 4 -3.04 32.49 -4.84
N PRO A 5 -1.80 32.72 -4.36
CA PRO A 5 -0.87 33.64 -4.99
C PRO A 5 -0.55 33.24 -6.45
N GLY A 6 -0.72 34.19 -7.37
CA GLY A 6 -0.42 33.99 -8.79
C GLY A 6 -1.51 33.29 -9.62
N GLU A 7 -2.62 32.90 -9.00
CA GLU A 7 -3.73 32.23 -9.68
C GLU A 7 -4.99 33.11 -9.73
N ASP A 8 -5.67 33.12 -10.88
CA ASP A 8 -6.91 33.87 -11.07
C ASP A 8 -8.13 33.05 -10.59
N ASN A 9 -8.98 33.65 -9.75
CA ASN A 9 -10.22 33.04 -9.25
C ASN A 9 -10.03 31.70 -8.52
N GLN A 10 -8.87 31.49 -7.89
CA GLN A 10 -8.59 30.32 -7.05
C GLN A 10 -8.39 30.73 -5.60
N TYR A 11 -8.91 29.92 -4.68
CA TYR A 11 -8.94 30.24 -3.26
C TYR A 11 -8.66 28.99 -2.41
N ILE A 12 -7.96 29.18 -1.28
CA ILE A 12 -7.91 28.21 -0.19
C ILE A 12 -9.07 28.50 0.78
N CYS A 13 -9.92 27.50 0.96
CA CYS A 13 -11.06 27.55 1.87
C CYS A 13 -10.80 26.63 3.06
N TYR A 14 -10.74 27.21 4.26
CA TYR A 14 -10.63 26.45 5.51
C TYR A 14 -12.02 26.13 6.04
N VAL A 15 -12.29 24.85 6.29
CA VAL A 15 -13.58 24.36 6.78
C VAL A 15 -13.35 23.56 8.06
N ALA A 16 -14.16 23.81 9.09
CA ALA A 16 -14.12 23.09 10.35
C ALA A 16 -15.36 22.20 10.48
N TYR A 17 -15.15 20.94 10.85
CA TYR A 17 -16.18 19.95 11.08
C TYR A 17 -16.15 19.53 12.55
N PRO A 18 -17.29 19.54 13.28
CA PRO A 18 -17.38 18.96 14.61
C PRO A 18 -16.98 17.48 14.61
N LEU A 19 -16.31 17.03 15.68
CA LEU A 19 -15.84 15.65 15.81
C LEU A 19 -16.98 14.63 15.71
N ASP A 20 -18.13 14.95 16.31
CA ASP A 20 -19.30 14.07 16.41
C ASP A 20 -19.97 13.75 15.07
N LEU A 21 -19.54 14.39 13.97
CA LEU A 21 -19.98 14.03 12.62
C LEU A 21 -19.33 12.74 12.11
N PHE A 22 -18.21 12.33 12.71
CA PHE A 22 -17.38 11.25 12.19
C PHE A 22 -17.50 9.98 13.01
N GLU A 23 -17.73 8.87 12.31
CA GLU A 23 -17.68 7.53 12.89
C GLU A 23 -16.25 7.17 13.33
N GLU A 24 -16.10 6.72 14.56
CA GLU A 24 -14.82 6.29 15.12
C GLU A 24 -14.17 5.19 14.26
N GLY A 25 -12.87 5.31 13.95
CA GLY A 25 -12.12 4.30 13.21
C GLY A 25 -12.48 4.16 11.71
N SER A 26 -13.27 5.07 11.14
CA SER A 26 -13.81 4.94 9.77
C SER A 26 -13.24 5.99 8.79
N VAL A 27 -12.21 5.62 8.02
CA VAL A 27 -11.73 6.46 6.90
C VAL A 27 -12.84 6.66 5.85
N THR A 28 -13.65 5.62 5.63
CA THR A 28 -14.77 5.64 4.69
C THR A 28 -15.79 6.73 5.04
N ASN A 29 -16.16 6.83 6.32
CA ASN A 29 -17.11 7.86 6.77
C ASN A 29 -16.55 9.28 6.59
N VAL A 30 -15.27 9.49 6.88
CA VAL A 30 -14.58 10.79 6.66
C VAL A 30 -14.63 11.20 5.20
N LEU A 31 -14.25 10.29 4.29
CA LEU A 31 -14.24 10.60 2.86
C LEU A 31 -15.65 10.82 2.31
N THR A 32 -16.62 10.03 2.75
CA THR A 32 -18.03 10.24 2.39
C THR A 32 -18.51 11.64 2.79
N SER A 33 -18.12 12.11 3.97
CA SER A 33 -18.54 13.41 4.49
C SER A 33 -17.82 14.59 3.84
N ILE A 34 -16.50 14.50 3.65
CA ILE A 34 -15.67 15.64 3.19
C ILE A 34 -15.67 15.76 1.66
N VAL A 35 -15.59 14.63 0.94
CA VAL A 35 -15.40 14.64 -0.52
C VAL A 35 -16.56 14.03 -1.31
N GLY A 36 -17.61 13.53 -0.64
CA GLY A 36 -18.67 12.75 -1.27
C GLY A 36 -19.37 13.46 -2.44
N ASN A 37 -19.95 14.63 -2.19
CA ASN A 37 -20.77 15.34 -3.19
C ASN A 37 -20.18 16.69 -3.65
N VAL A 38 -19.33 17.31 -2.83
CA VAL A 38 -18.94 18.72 -3.00
C VAL A 38 -18.14 18.99 -4.29
N PHE A 39 -17.44 17.98 -4.81
CA PHE A 39 -16.68 18.08 -6.06
C PHE A 39 -17.57 18.13 -7.32
N GLY A 40 -18.84 17.75 -7.21
CA GLY A 40 -19.82 17.77 -8.31
C GLY A 40 -20.71 19.02 -8.35
N PHE A 41 -20.47 20.02 -7.50
CA PHE A 41 -21.33 21.21 -7.43
C PHE A 41 -21.23 22.04 -8.71
N LYS A 42 -22.37 22.27 -9.39
CA LYS A 42 -22.44 23.10 -10.63
C LYS A 42 -21.96 24.54 -10.45
N ALA A 43 -21.98 25.05 -9.22
CA ALA A 43 -21.51 26.40 -8.89
C ALA A 43 -19.98 26.51 -8.82
N LEU A 44 -19.26 25.39 -8.79
CA LEU A 44 -17.81 25.34 -8.72
C LEU A 44 -17.25 24.90 -10.08
N ARG A 45 -16.21 25.59 -10.55
CA ARG A 45 -15.47 25.19 -11.76
C ARG A 45 -14.54 24.01 -11.50
N ALA A 46 -13.92 24.00 -10.33
CA ALA A 46 -13.01 22.98 -9.85
C ALA A 46 -12.97 23.01 -8.32
N LEU A 47 -12.60 21.87 -7.71
CA LEU A 47 -12.33 21.75 -6.29
C LEU A 47 -11.19 20.75 -6.09
N ARG A 48 -10.31 21.03 -5.13
CA ARG A 48 -9.24 20.13 -4.69
C ARG A 48 -9.16 20.18 -3.16
N LEU A 49 -9.10 19.00 -2.54
CA LEU A 49 -8.78 18.87 -1.13
C LEU A 49 -7.26 18.88 -0.99
N GLU A 50 -6.70 19.91 -0.36
CA GLU A 50 -5.25 20.05 -0.19
C GLU A 50 -4.72 19.37 1.07
N ASP A 51 -5.40 19.52 2.21
CA ASP A 51 -4.98 18.94 3.48
C ASP A 51 -6.18 18.70 4.43
N ILE A 52 -6.02 17.78 5.38
CA ILE A 52 -6.95 17.56 6.50
C ILE A 52 -6.16 17.53 7.80
N ARG A 53 -6.50 18.43 8.73
CA ARG A 53 -6.02 18.35 10.11
C ARG A 53 -6.93 17.47 10.96
N PHE A 54 -6.45 16.30 11.36
CA PHE A 54 -7.16 15.42 12.29
C PHE A 54 -6.85 15.75 13.76
N PRO A 55 -7.86 15.84 14.65
CA PRO A 55 -7.61 16.00 16.08
C PRO A 55 -7.12 14.69 16.71
N VAL A 56 -6.32 14.79 17.77
CA VAL A 56 -5.79 13.62 18.51
C VAL A 56 -6.90 12.69 18.99
N ALA A 57 -8.05 13.25 19.41
CA ALA A 57 -9.21 12.46 19.82
C ALA A 57 -9.69 11.51 18.72
N TYR A 58 -9.72 11.96 17.46
CA TYR A 58 -10.12 11.11 16.34
C TYR A 58 -9.03 10.12 15.94
N ILE A 59 -7.77 10.57 15.88
CA ILE A 59 -6.62 9.71 15.52
C ILE A 59 -6.53 8.49 16.46
N LYS A 60 -6.81 8.66 17.75
CA LYS A 60 -6.80 7.59 18.75
C LYS A 60 -7.86 6.51 18.56
N THR A 61 -8.84 6.72 17.69
CA THR A 61 -9.85 5.70 17.34
C THR A 61 -9.34 4.69 16.32
N PHE A 62 -8.18 4.93 15.70
CA PHE A 62 -7.57 4.06 14.71
C PHE A 62 -6.43 3.23 15.30
N GLN A 63 -6.29 2.00 14.81
CA GLN A 63 -5.13 1.16 15.15
C GLN A 63 -3.80 1.77 14.65
N GLY A 64 -3.82 2.41 13.48
CA GLY A 64 -2.62 2.86 12.80
C GLY A 64 -1.82 1.72 12.15
N PRO A 65 -0.53 1.94 11.83
CA PRO A 65 0.31 0.93 11.21
C PRO A 65 0.44 -0.35 12.06
N PRO A 66 0.29 -1.57 11.48
CA PRO A 66 0.37 -2.81 12.25
C PRO A 66 1.72 -3.06 12.96
N HIS A 67 2.80 -2.44 12.48
CA HIS A 67 4.14 -2.57 13.05
C HIS A 67 4.84 -1.22 13.18
N GLY A 68 4.82 -0.41 12.12
CA GLY A 68 5.57 0.84 12.05
C GLY A 68 7.06 0.63 11.72
N ILE A 69 7.75 1.74 11.48
CA ILE A 69 9.12 1.75 10.91
C ILE A 69 10.12 1.05 11.83
N GLN A 70 10.06 1.33 13.12
CA GLN A 70 11.01 0.81 14.12
C GLN A 70 10.88 -0.72 14.21
N VAL A 71 9.66 -1.22 14.44
CA VAL A 71 9.40 -2.65 14.58
C VAL A 71 9.68 -3.40 13.27
N GLU A 72 9.39 -2.80 12.11
CA GLU A 72 9.75 -3.40 10.82
C GLU A 72 11.27 -3.58 10.69
N ARG A 73 12.06 -2.55 11.04
CA ARG A 73 13.53 -2.65 11.03
C ARG A 73 14.06 -3.67 12.02
N ASP A 74 13.46 -3.73 13.21
CA ASP A 74 13.84 -4.69 14.25
C ASP A 74 13.59 -6.13 13.79
N LYS A 75 12.42 -6.39 13.20
CA LYS A 75 12.07 -7.71 12.65
C LYS A 75 12.99 -8.15 11.51
N LEU A 76 13.46 -7.20 10.71
CA LEU A 76 14.33 -7.48 9.56
C LEU A 76 15.82 -7.47 9.90
N ASN A 77 16.18 -6.96 11.09
CA ASN A 77 17.55 -6.69 11.51
C ASN A 77 18.34 -5.84 10.49
N LYS A 78 17.73 -4.75 9.99
CA LYS A 78 18.30 -3.88 8.94
C LYS A 78 18.25 -2.40 9.32
N TYR A 79 19.42 -1.80 9.54
CA TYR A 79 19.58 -0.42 10.04
C TYR A 79 20.60 0.38 9.23
N GLY A 80 20.61 1.71 9.41
CA GLY A 80 21.63 2.60 8.85
C GLY A 80 21.55 2.81 7.32
N ARG A 81 20.62 2.15 6.63
CA ARG A 81 20.38 2.32 5.19
C ARG A 81 18.90 2.21 4.82
N PRO A 82 18.50 2.75 3.65
CA PRO A 82 17.23 2.41 3.02
C PRO A 82 17.10 0.90 2.76
N LEU A 83 15.87 0.41 2.78
CA LEU A 83 15.53 -0.94 2.32
C LEU A 83 15.46 -0.92 0.78
N LEU A 84 16.02 -1.94 0.14
CA LEU A 84 16.05 -2.08 -1.31
C LEU A 84 15.02 -3.10 -1.76
N GLY A 85 14.19 -2.73 -2.73
CA GLY A 85 13.16 -3.59 -3.29
C GLY A 85 12.99 -3.46 -4.79
N CYS A 86 12.41 -4.47 -5.44
CA CYS A 86 12.02 -4.39 -6.85
C CYS A 86 10.67 -5.06 -7.13
N THR A 87 9.98 -4.59 -8.17
CA THR A 87 8.81 -5.26 -8.73
C THR A 87 9.25 -6.24 -9.81
N ILE A 88 8.78 -7.49 -9.76
CA ILE A 88 9.13 -8.48 -10.79
C ILE A 88 8.54 -8.08 -12.14
N LYS A 89 9.33 -8.28 -13.20
CA LYS A 89 8.97 -7.99 -14.60
C LYS A 89 9.17 -9.22 -15.49
N PRO A 90 8.48 -9.33 -16.64
CA PRO A 90 7.44 -8.43 -17.14
C PRO A 90 6.21 -8.41 -16.22
N LYS A 91 5.42 -7.35 -16.33
CA LYS A 91 4.28 -7.08 -15.44
C LYS A 91 3.31 -8.26 -15.34
N LEU A 92 2.97 -8.87 -16.48
CA LEU A 92 2.11 -10.05 -16.57
C LEU A 92 2.78 -11.13 -17.46
N GLY A 93 2.30 -12.37 -17.35
CA GLY A 93 2.62 -13.44 -18.29
C GLY A 93 3.74 -14.39 -17.87
N LEU A 94 4.42 -14.15 -16.74
CA LEU A 94 5.30 -15.16 -16.15
C LEU A 94 4.48 -16.31 -15.55
N SER A 95 4.95 -17.54 -15.72
CA SER A 95 4.45 -18.67 -14.94
C SER A 95 4.90 -18.56 -13.49
N ALA A 96 4.19 -19.21 -12.57
CA ALA A 96 4.55 -19.21 -11.14
C ALA A 96 5.99 -19.65 -10.87
N LYS A 97 6.47 -20.67 -11.59
CA LYS A 97 7.85 -21.17 -11.47
C LYS A 97 8.88 -20.14 -11.94
N ASN A 98 8.67 -19.52 -13.10
CA ASN A 98 9.58 -18.49 -13.60
C ASN A 98 9.55 -17.23 -12.73
N TYR A 99 8.39 -16.94 -12.14
CA TYR A 99 8.24 -15.88 -11.16
C TYR A 99 9.10 -16.11 -9.92
N GLY A 100 9.03 -17.31 -9.33
CA GLY A 100 9.89 -17.71 -8.20
C GLY A 100 11.38 -17.66 -8.54
N ARG A 101 11.77 -18.06 -9.76
CA ARG A 101 13.15 -17.91 -10.23
C ARG A 101 13.59 -16.44 -10.24
N ALA A 102 12.79 -15.55 -10.82
CA ALA A 102 13.11 -14.12 -10.85
C ALA A 102 13.25 -13.53 -9.43
N VAL A 103 12.35 -13.92 -8.51
CA VAL A 103 12.43 -13.53 -7.09
C VAL A 103 13.75 -13.99 -6.47
N TYR A 104 14.13 -15.26 -6.64
CA TYR A 104 15.38 -15.79 -6.09
C TYR A 104 16.60 -15.02 -6.61
N GLU A 105 16.71 -14.81 -7.92
CA GLU A 105 17.84 -14.11 -8.53
C GLU A 105 17.98 -12.67 -8.00
N CYS A 106 16.86 -11.96 -7.85
CA CYS A 106 16.87 -10.61 -7.30
C CYS A 106 17.28 -10.57 -5.82
N LEU A 107 16.76 -11.49 -4.99
CA LEU A 107 17.03 -11.51 -3.55
C LEU A 107 18.47 -11.94 -3.24
N ARG A 108 18.98 -12.99 -3.90
CA ARG A 108 20.39 -13.40 -3.75
C ARG A 108 21.36 -12.32 -4.24
N GLY A 109 20.92 -11.49 -5.19
CA GLY A 109 21.69 -10.37 -5.73
C GLY A 109 21.85 -9.17 -4.78
N GLY A 110 21.24 -9.21 -3.59
CA GLY A 110 21.43 -8.20 -2.54
C GLY A 110 20.20 -7.34 -2.25
N LEU A 111 19.06 -7.54 -2.91
CA LEU A 111 17.82 -6.87 -2.50
C LEU A 111 17.29 -7.42 -1.18
N ASP A 112 16.63 -6.56 -0.40
CA ASP A 112 15.94 -6.98 0.82
C ASP A 112 14.58 -7.59 0.48
N PHE A 113 13.90 -6.99 -0.51
CA PHE A 113 12.56 -7.37 -0.93
C PHE A 113 12.42 -7.50 -2.44
N THR A 114 11.44 -8.28 -2.84
CA THR A 114 10.79 -8.16 -4.16
C THR A 114 9.29 -8.02 -3.97
N LYS A 115 8.52 -7.76 -5.04
CA LYS A 115 7.06 -7.68 -4.94
C LYS A 115 6.34 -8.10 -6.20
N ASP A 116 5.12 -8.58 -5.99
CA ASP A 116 4.08 -8.65 -7.00
C ASP A 116 3.84 -7.28 -7.63
N ASP A 117 3.62 -7.25 -8.94
CA ASP A 117 3.09 -6.06 -9.61
C ASP A 117 1.61 -5.87 -9.20
N GLU A 118 1.08 -4.65 -9.20
CA GLU A 118 -0.22 -4.38 -8.55
C GLU A 118 -1.40 -5.09 -9.25
N ASN A 119 -1.23 -5.47 -10.51
CA ASN A 119 -2.23 -6.25 -11.26
C ASN A 119 -1.94 -7.76 -11.33
N ILE A 120 -0.91 -8.24 -10.62
CA ILE A 120 -0.66 -9.67 -10.40
C ILE A 120 -1.51 -10.12 -9.22
N ASN A 121 -2.71 -10.64 -9.52
CA ASN A 121 -3.62 -11.20 -8.53
C ASN A 121 -3.63 -12.73 -8.68
N SER A 122 -4.57 -13.27 -9.46
CA SER A 122 -4.65 -14.69 -9.80
C SER A 122 -5.25 -14.87 -11.19
N ALA A 123 -4.39 -14.97 -12.19
CA ALA A 123 -4.78 -15.03 -13.60
C ALA A 123 -4.61 -16.45 -14.18
N PRO A 124 -5.16 -16.75 -15.38
CA PRO A 124 -5.01 -18.06 -16.00
C PRO A 124 -3.56 -18.52 -16.19
N PHE A 125 -2.63 -17.58 -16.48
CA PHE A 125 -1.21 -17.90 -16.67
C PHE A 125 -0.45 -18.14 -15.36
N GLN A 126 -1.03 -17.76 -14.21
CA GLN A 126 -0.39 -17.85 -12.90
C GLN A 126 -1.44 -17.73 -11.78
N ARG A 127 -1.84 -18.88 -11.23
CA ARG A 127 -2.71 -18.91 -10.04
C ARG A 127 -1.92 -18.49 -8.80
N TRP A 128 -2.58 -17.76 -7.90
CA TRP A 128 -1.91 -17.14 -6.75
C TRP A 128 -1.23 -18.18 -5.85
N ARG A 129 -1.89 -19.32 -5.59
CA ARG A 129 -1.35 -20.34 -4.68
C ARG A 129 -0.03 -20.92 -5.19
N ASP A 130 0.06 -21.20 -6.49
CA ASP A 130 1.29 -21.70 -7.10
C ASP A 130 2.40 -20.66 -7.01
N ARG A 131 2.08 -19.37 -7.27
CA ARG A 131 3.03 -18.27 -7.11
C ARG A 131 3.57 -18.22 -5.68
N PHE A 132 2.69 -18.28 -4.68
CA PHE A 132 3.04 -18.16 -3.27
C PHE A 132 4.02 -19.27 -2.87
N LEU A 133 3.78 -20.50 -3.32
CA LEU A 133 4.66 -21.64 -3.02
C LEU A 133 6.06 -21.48 -3.64
N PHE A 134 6.16 -21.14 -4.93
CA PHE A 134 7.46 -20.93 -5.58
C PHE A 134 8.21 -19.71 -5.03
N VAL A 135 7.50 -18.66 -4.62
CA VAL A 135 8.10 -17.48 -3.99
C VAL A 135 8.60 -17.82 -2.58
N ALA A 136 7.86 -18.59 -1.79
CA ALA A 136 8.30 -19.03 -0.46
C ALA A 136 9.59 -19.87 -0.54
N GLU A 137 9.69 -20.77 -1.52
CA GLU A 137 10.91 -21.52 -1.81
C GLU A 137 12.07 -20.57 -2.17
N ALA A 138 11.83 -19.62 -3.07
CA ALA A 138 12.82 -18.65 -3.52
C ALA A 138 13.36 -17.76 -2.38
N ILE A 139 12.49 -17.27 -1.50
CA ILE A 139 12.88 -16.49 -0.30
C ILE A 139 13.75 -17.35 0.60
N SER A 140 13.30 -18.56 0.94
CA SER A 140 14.01 -19.47 1.85
C SER A 140 15.40 -19.79 1.32
N LYS A 141 15.50 -20.05 0.02
CA LYS A 141 16.78 -20.32 -0.66
C LYS A 141 17.72 -19.10 -0.62
N ALA A 142 17.24 -17.91 -0.97
CA ALA A 142 18.05 -16.69 -0.95
C ALA A 142 18.50 -16.30 0.46
N GLN A 143 17.64 -16.48 1.46
CA GLN A 143 17.96 -16.23 2.87
C GLN A 143 19.02 -17.21 3.37
N ALA A 144 18.93 -18.50 3.04
CA ALA A 144 19.95 -19.48 3.38
C ALA A 144 21.31 -19.19 2.74
N GLU A 145 21.31 -18.71 1.49
CA GLU A 145 22.54 -18.38 0.74
C GLU A 145 23.23 -17.10 1.26
N THR A 146 22.44 -16.08 1.60
CA THR A 146 22.97 -14.75 1.97
C THR A 146 23.14 -14.54 3.47
N GLY A 147 22.48 -15.34 4.30
CA GLY A 147 22.42 -15.14 5.75
C GLY A 147 21.57 -13.93 6.18
N GLU A 148 20.90 -13.25 5.26
CA GLU A 148 20.04 -12.11 5.57
C GLU A 148 18.57 -12.47 5.48
N ILE A 149 17.73 -11.84 6.33
CA ILE A 149 16.28 -11.93 6.20
C ILE A 149 15.85 -11.31 4.85
N LYS A 150 15.07 -12.09 4.09
CA LYS A 150 14.52 -11.70 2.78
C LYS A 150 13.00 -11.73 2.80
N GLY A 151 12.38 -10.97 1.90
CA GLY A 151 10.93 -11.03 1.75
C GLY A 151 10.42 -10.81 0.33
N HIS A 152 9.15 -11.11 0.15
CA HIS A 152 8.41 -10.77 -1.05
C HIS A 152 7.03 -10.24 -0.65
N TYR A 153 6.60 -9.10 -1.20
CA TYR A 153 5.23 -8.62 -0.98
C TYR A 153 4.27 -9.40 -1.87
N LEU A 154 3.69 -10.47 -1.30
CA LEU A 154 2.68 -11.30 -1.92
C LEU A 154 1.34 -10.55 -1.99
N ASN A 155 0.82 -10.37 -3.21
CA ASN A 155 -0.40 -9.61 -3.44
C ASN A 155 -1.64 -10.43 -3.11
N VAL A 156 -2.33 -10.02 -2.04
CA VAL A 156 -3.59 -10.63 -1.56
C VAL A 156 -4.84 -9.99 -2.18
N THR A 157 -4.71 -8.97 -3.03
CA THR A 157 -5.84 -8.25 -3.65
C THR A 157 -6.79 -9.22 -4.38
N ALA A 158 -8.07 -9.18 -4.02
CA ALA A 158 -9.09 -10.07 -4.57
C ALA A 158 -10.45 -9.36 -4.76
N PRO A 159 -11.36 -9.91 -5.57
CA PRO A 159 -12.71 -9.35 -5.77
C PRO A 159 -13.60 -9.30 -4.51
N THR A 160 -13.35 -10.16 -3.52
CA THR A 160 -14.14 -10.19 -2.27
C THR A 160 -13.22 -10.25 -1.05
N CYS A 161 -13.72 -9.82 0.11
CA CYS A 161 -12.99 -9.86 1.37
C CYS A 161 -12.63 -11.30 1.77
N GLU A 162 -13.51 -12.26 1.55
CA GLU A 162 -13.28 -13.68 1.86
C GLU A 162 -12.10 -14.24 1.06
N GLN A 163 -12.04 -13.91 -0.23
CA GLN A 163 -10.94 -14.34 -1.10
C GLN A 163 -9.64 -13.61 -0.78
N MET A 164 -9.70 -12.35 -0.34
CA MET A 164 -8.53 -11.61 0.12
C MET A 164 -7.98 -12.24 1.40
N LEU A 165 -8.85 -12.51 2.38
CA LEU A 165 -8.49 -13.15 3.65
C LEU A 165 -7.98 -14.58 3.45
N GLN A 166 -8.50 -15.32 2.46
CA GLN A 166 -7.98 -16.66 2.13
C GLN A 166 -6.51 -16.63 1.67
N ARG A 167 -6.06 -15.52 1.08
CA ARG A 167 -4.68 -15.36 0.61
C ARG A 167 -3.74 -14.85 1.69
N ALA A 168 -4.25 -14.08 2.65
CA ALA A 168 -3.47 -13.54 3.77
C ALA A 168 -3.12 -14.64 4.79
#